data_AF-X1PSC3-F1
#
_entry.id   AF-X1PSC3-F1
#
_cell.length_a   1.000
_cell.length_b   1.000
_cell.length_c   1.000
_cell.angle_alpha   90.00
_cell.angle_beta   90.00
_cell.angle_gamma   90.00
#
_symmetry.space_group_name_H-M   'P 1'
#
loop_
_entity.id
_entity.type
_entity.pdbx_description
1 polymer ?
#
loop_
_entity_poly.entity_id
_entity_poly.type
_entity_poly.pdbx_seq_one_letter_code
_entity_poly.pdbx_strand_id
1 'polypeptide(L)'
;TASPGKSYLRIQELCDSLFIENVIFKTYEDKDVKKYIYDIDTYLEFVDLPIKVIELSAVWYNLFEKFLKFFIDKKLLPPNKRYYSKLDFLGISRDLTLSLKYENGYLPELSEEDYFDALFFKTDRIIDKVKENSLNIQSIFSYCSSFISLLHAKDLLESQNITLFLKFLEKIEWKSDQDILSAKRIVNSEHFKFIKNNLLQNNINDYSHPKIKKLFSIITEEIEDYRNNKIIVFTQYRAMAEYLKNLIEE
;
A
#
# COMPACT_ATOMS: atom_id res chain seq x y z
N THR A 1 -7.55 23.37 -16.45
CA THR A 1 -7.47 22.05 -15.78
C THR A 1 -6.02 21.60 -15.77
N ALA A 2 -5.54 20.95 -14.69
CA ALA A 2 -4.17 20.41 -14.65
C ALA A 2 -3.99 19.15 -15.52
N SER A 3 -5.09 18.44 -15.79
CA SER A 3 -5.16 17.37 -16.78
C SER A 3 -6.61 17.25 -17.27
N PRO A 4 -6.89 17.39 -18.58
CA PRO A 4 -8.24 17.23 -19.12
C PRO A 4 -8.71 15.76 -19.17
N GLY A 5 -7.79 14.81 -18.95
CA GLY A 5 -8.06 13.37 -19.00
C GLY A 5 -6.82 12.59 -19.43
N LYS A 6 -6.88 11.25 -19.35
CA LYS A 6 -5.80 10.36 -19.83
C LYS A 6 -6.11 9.68 -21.17
N SER A 7 -7.39 9.64 -21.56
CA SER A 7 -7.86 9.01 -22.80
C SER A 7 -8.26 10.09 -23.78
N TYR A 8 -7.80 9.97 -25.03
CA TYR A 8 -8.17 10.86 -26.12
C TYR A 8 -9.68 10.97 -26.27
N LEU A 9 -10.39 9.84 -26.28
CA LEU A 9 -11.86 9.79 -26.43
C LEU A 9 -12.56 10.63 -25.36
N ARG A 10 -12.11 10.49 -24.10
CA ARG A 10 -12.72 11.19 -22.97
C ARG A 10 -12.40 12.68 -22.95
N ILE A 11 -11.24 13.07 -23.46
CA ILE A 11 -10.87 14.48 -23.64
C ILE A 11 -11.77 15.09 -24.73
N GLN A 12 -11.98 14.37 -25.84
CA GLN A 12 -12.84 14.82 -26.94
C GLN A 12 -14.29 14.99 -26.50
N GLU A 13 -14.87 13.99 -25.83
CA GLU A 13 -16.22 14.06 -25.25
C GLU A 13 -16.38 15.29 -24.33
N LEU A 14 -15.37 15.59 -23.52
CA LEU A 14 -15.38 16.73 -22.62
C LEU A 14 -15.29 18.06 -23.38
N CYS A 15 -14.45 18.14 -24.42
CA CYS A 15 -14.38 19.29 -25.30
C CYS A 15 -15.72 19.55 -26.01
N ASP A 16 -16.33 18.50 -26.56
CA ASP A 16 -17.61 18.60 -27.28
C ASP A 16 -18.75 19.00 -26.33
N SER A 17 -18.80 18.40 -25.14
CA SER A 17 -19.81 18.71 -24.11
C SER A 17 -19.73 20.14 -23.59
N LEU A 18 -18.53 20.72 -23.55
CA LEU A 18 -18.27 22.08 -23.08
C LEU A 18 -18.16 23.10 -24.22
N PHE A 19 -18.37 22.67 -25.48
CA PHE A 19 -18.23 23.49 -26.68
C PHE A 19 -16.85 24.20 -26.75
N ILE A 20 -15.78 23.47 -26.38
CA ILE A 20 -14.41 24.00 -26.38
C ILE A 20 -13.83 23.93 -27.79
N GLU A 21 -13.57 25.10 -28.37
CA GLU A 21 -12.98 25.21 -29.70
C GLU A 21 -11.44 25.19 -29.68
N ASN A 22 -10.83 25.65 -28.58
CA ASN A 22 -9.37 25.80 -28.47
C ASN A 22 -8.85 25.28 -27.14
N VAL A 23 -7.81 24.44 -27.19
CA VAL A 23 -7.07 23.95 -26.04
C VAL A 23 -5.66 24.49 -26.10
N ILE A 24 -5.28 25.31 -25.12
CA ILE A 24 -3.91 25.83 -24.98
C ILE A 24 -3.23 25.04 -23.87
N PHE A 25 -2.16 24.32 -24.24
CA PHE A 25 -1.32 23.61 -23.27
C PHE A 25 -0.15 24.50 -22.86
N LYS A 26 0.14 24.54 -21.56
CA LYS A 26 1.27 25.25 -20.98
C LYS A 26 2.02 24.35 -20.01
N THR A 27 3.35 24.39 -20.09
CA THR A 27 4.30 23.67 -19.25
C THR A 27 5.22 24.64 -18.52
N TYR A 28 5.97 24.14 -17.55
CA TYR A 28 6.99 24.92 -16.85
C TYR A 28 8.12 25.41 -17.77
N GLU A 29 8.29 24.81 -18.95
CA GLU A 29 9.34 25.17 -19.91
C GLU A 29 8.94 26.32 -20.85
N ASP A 30 7.65 26.65 -20.94
CA ASP A 30 7.16 27.67 -21.85
C ASP A 30 7.70 29.06 -21.52
N LYS A 31 8.05 29.84 -22.55
CA LYS A 31 8.71 31.16 -22.40
C LYS A 31 7.93 32.13 -21.50
N ASP A 32 6.60 32.08 -21.52
CA ASP A 32 5.71 32.93 -20.71
C ASP A 32 5.50 32.42 -19.29
N VAL A 33 5.84 31.15 -19.00
CA VAL A 33 5.71 30.51 -17.68
C VAL A 33 7.05 30.42 -16.95
N LYS A 34 8.12 30.04 -17.65
CA LYS A 34 9.44 29.72 -17.09
C LYS A 34 9.99 30.81 -16.16
N LYS A 35 9.74 32.08 -16.47
CA LYS A 35 10.19 33.23 -15.66
C LYS A 35 9.54 33.31 -14.26
N TYR A 36 8.47 32.57 -14.02
CA TYR A 36 7.76 32.50 -12.73
C TYR A 36 8.01 31.20 -11.98
N ILE A 37 8.76 30.26 -12.56
CA ILE A 37 9.11 28.99 -11.93
C ILE A 37 10.43 29.18 -11.19
N TYR A 38 10.39 28.94 -9.89
CA TYR A 38 11.57 28.95 -9.03
C TYR A 38 12.11 27.53 -8.91
N ASP A 39 13.43 27.39 -8.99
CA ASP A 39 14.10 26.11 -8.82
C ASP A 39 13.94 25.60 -7.38
N ILE A 40 13.84 24.28 -7.24
CA ILE A 40 13.72 23.60 -5.94
C ILE A 40 14.93 22.69 -5.79
N ASP A 41 15.83 23.06 -4.89
CA ASP A 41 16.97 22.22 -4.54
C ASP A 41 16.47 21.00 -3.76
N THR A 42 16.69 19.81 -4.33
CA THR A 42 16.25 18.53 -3.74
C THR A 42 17.47 17.67 -3.45
N TYR A 43 17.69 17.39 -2.17
CA TYR A 43 18.76 16.50 -1.71
C TYR A 43 18.19 15.13 -1.34
N LEU A 44 18.67 14.07 -2.00
CA LEU A 44 18.23 12.70 -1.78
C LEU A 44 19.28 11.92 -0.98
N GLU A 45 18.98 11.70 0.30
CA GLU A 45 19.80 10.89 1.19
C GLU A 45 19.28 9.45 1.22
N PHE A 46 20.07 8.53 0.66
CA PHE A 46 19.79 7.09 0.76
C PHE A 46 20.28 6.56 2.10
N VAL A 47 19.49 5.69 2.72
CA VAL A 47 19.80 5.13 4.04
C VAL A 47 19.60 3.62 4.00
N ASP A 48 20.64 2.88 4.39
CA ASP A 48 20.64 1.42 4.36
C ASP A 48 19.88 0.82 5.54
N LEU A 49 18.95 -0.09 5.25
CA LEU A 49 18.20 -0.80 6.29
C LEU A 49 19.15 -1.67 7.14
N PRO A 50 18.98 -1.72 8.47
CA PRO A 50 19.77 -2.59 9.32
C PRO A 50 19.64 -4.06 8.91
N ILE A 51 20.73 -4.82 8.99
CA ILE A 51 20.77 -6.24 8.58
C ILE A 51 19.66 -7.05 9.26
N LYS A 52 19.44 -6.84 10.57
CA LYS A 52 18.37 -7.51 11.32
C LYS A 52 16.97 -7.23 10.75
N VAL A 53 16.70 -6.01 10.27
CA VAL A 53 15.41 -5.68 9.63
C VAL A 53 15.28 -6.38 8.27
N ILE A 54 16.37 -6.45 7.50
CA ILE A 54 16.42 -7.17 6.22
C ILE A 54 16.14 -8.66 6.43
N GLU A 55 16.74 -9.27 7.45
CA GLU A 55 16.52 -10.68 7.82
C GLU A 55 15.05 -10.94 8.14
N LEU A 56 14.42 -10.10 8.97
CA LEU A 56 12.99 -10.22 9.27
C LEU A 56 12.11 -9.99 8.03
N SER A 57 12.48 -9.02 7.17
CA SER A 57 11.73 -8.76 5.93
C SER A 57 11.80 -9.97 4.98
N ALA A 58 12.96 -10.63 4.87
CA ALA A 58 13.10 -11.84 4.06
C ALA A 58 12.20 -12.99 4.57
N VAL A 59 12.14 -13.18 5.90
CA VAL A 59 11.24 -14.17 6.51
C VAL A 59 9.77 -13.81 6.24
N TRP A 60 9.40 -12.54 6.39
CA TRP A 60 8.04 -12.07 6.13
C TRP A 60 7.66 -12.19 4.65
N TYR A 61 8.60 -11.91 3.74
CA TYR A 61 8.40 -12.08 2.30
C TYR A 61 8.21 -13.55 1.93
N ASN A 62 8.94 -14.48 2.56
CA ASN A 62 8.71 -15.90 2.33
C ASN A 62 7.29 -16.35 2.75
N LEU A 63 6.75 -15.80 3.85
CA LEU A 63 5.36 -16.03 4.25
C LEU A 63 4.38 -15.50 3.18
N PHE A 64 4.65 -14.30 2.67
CA PHE A 64 3.89 -13.69 1.58
C PHE A 64 3.88 -14.59 0.33
N GLU A 65 5.03 -15.07 -0.13
CA GLU A 65 5.12 -15.97 -1.28
C GLU A 65 4.36 -17.28 -1.07
N LYS A 66 4.44 -17.86 0.14
CA LYS A 66 3.66 -19.07 0.48
C LYS A 66 2.17 -18.85 0.34
N PHE A 67 1.66 -17.71 0.80
CA PHE A 67 0.24 -17.41 0.65
C PHE A 67 -0.09 -17.06 -0.80
N LEU A 68 0.87 -16.57 -1.60
CA LEU A 68 0.61 -16.06 -2.94
C LEU A 68 0.26 -17.19 -3.89
N LYS A 69 0.86 -18.35 -3.65
CA LYS A 69 0.51 -19.62 -4.32
C LYS A 69 -1.00 -19.87 -4.33
N PHE A 70 -1.73 -19.53 -3.26
CA PHE A 70 -3.20 -19.65 -3.25
C PHE A 70 -3.87 -18.92 -4.43
N PHE A 71 -3.42 -17.70 -4.76
CA PHE A 71 -3.99 -16.91 -5.85
C PHE A 71 -3.50 -17.37 -7.22
N ILE A 72 -2.23 -17.76 -7.31
CA ILE A 72 -1.62 -18.23 -8.56
C ILE A 72 -2.18 -19.60 -8.97
N ASP A 73 -2.20 -20.56 -8.05
CA ASP A 73 -2.69 -21.92 -8.30
C ASP A 73 -4.18 -21.91 -8.68
N LYS A 74 -4.94 -20.95 -8.14
CA LYS A 74 -6.35 -20.72 -8.45
C LYS A 74 -6.58 -19.80 -9.65
N LYS A 75 -5.53 -19.38 -10.35
CA LYS A 75 -5.56 -18.49 -11.53
C LYS A 75 -6.23 -17.13 -11.28
N LEU A 76 -6.36 -16.73 -10.02
CA LEU A 76 -6.97 -15.46 -9.62
C LEU A 76 -6.05 -14.27 -9.91
N LEU A 77 -4.73 -14.50 -9.88
CA LEU A 77 -3.72 -13.50 -10.25
C LEU A 77 -2.68 -14.12 -11.19
N PRO A 78 -2.10 -13.32 -12.11
CA PRO A 78 -1.05 -13.79 -13.00
C PRO A 78 0.28 -13.99 -12.24
N PRO A 79 1.05 -15.06 -12.49
CA PRO A 79 2.28 -15.39 -11.74
C PRO A 79 3.45 -14.44 -11.97
N ASN A 80 3.53 -13.82 -13.16
CA ASN A 80 4.73 -13.09 -13.61
C ASN A 80 4.60 -11.58 -13.40
N LYS A 81 3.90 -11.15 -12.35
CA LYS A 81 3.76 -9.73 -12.04
C LYS A 81 5.01 -9.23 -11.32
N ARG A 82 5.53 -8.06 -11.73
CA ARG A 82 6.69 -7.42 -11.09
C ARG A 82 6.48 -7.18 -9.59
N TYR A 83 5.27 -6.83 -9.19
CA TYR A 83 4.88 -6.66 -7.79
C TYR A 83 3.38 -6.87 -7.63
N TYR A 84 2.96 -7.42 -6.49
CA TYR A 84 1.55 -7.55 -6.12
C TYR A 84 1.24 -6.52 -5.04
N SER A 85 0.34 -5.62 -5.37
CA SER A 85 -0.04 -4.49 -4.55
C SER A 85 -1.26 -4.80 -3.69
N LYS A 86 -1.49 -3.98 -2.67
CA LYS A 86 -2.71 -4.02 -1.87
C LYS A 86 -3.97 -3.84 -2.72
N LEU A 87 -3.87 -3.07 -3.81
CA LEU A 87 -4.98 -2.84 -4.73
C LEU A 87 -5.41 -4.10 -5.46
N ASP A 88 -4.51 -5.04 -5.74
CA ASP A 88 -4.87 -6.30 -6.40
C ASP A 88 -5.84 -7.12 -5.56
N PHE A 89 -5.52 -7.30 -4.27
CA PHE A 89 -6.34 -8.07 -3.34
C PHE A 89 -7.64 -7.36 -2.94
N LEU A 90 -7.59 -6.03 -2.85
CA LEU A 90 -8.80 -5.21 -2.68
C LEU A 90 -9.69 -5.28 -3.92
N GLY A 91 -9.11 -5.25 -5.12
CA GLY A 91 -9.81 -5.43 -6.39
C GLY A 91 -10.53 -6.76 -6.45
N ILE A 92 -9.87 -7.86 -6.07
CA ILE A 92 -10.48 -9.20 -6.04
C ILE A 92 -11.69 -9.21 -5.11
N SER A 93 -11.51 -8.66 -3.90
CA SER A 93 -12.57 -8.63 -2.89
C SER A 93 -13.75 -7.77 -3.35
N ARG A 94 -13.47 -6.59 -3.90
CA ARG A 94 -14.47 -5.65 -4.42
C ARG A 94 -15.27 -6.27 -5.56
N ASP A 95 -14.58 -6.85 -6.54
CA ASP A 95 -15.21 -7.42 -7.73
C ASP A 95 -16.08 -8.62 -7.36
N LEU A 96 -15.61 -9.49 -6.45
CA LEU A 96 -16.45 -10.58 -5.93
C LEU A 96 -17.67 -10.07 -5.18
N THR A 97 -17.53 -9.07 -4.32
CA THR A 97 -18.67 -8.46 -3.62
C THR A 97 -19.67 -7.86 -4.62
N LEU A 98 -19.20 -7.14 -5.64
CA LEU A 98 -20.04 -6.52 -6.64
C LEU A 98 -20.78 -7.59 -7.46
N SER A 99 -20.05 -8.59 -7.95
CA SER A 99 -20.60 -9.69 -8.74
C SER A 99 -21.68 -10.45 -7.98
N LEU A 100 -21.43 -10.77 -6.70
CA LEU A 100 -22.43 -11.45 -5.86
C LEU A 100 -23.67 -10.59 -5.59
N LYS A 101 -23.51 -9.28 -5.41
CA LYS A 101 -24.66 -8.39 -5.23
C LYS A 101 -25.48 -8.26 -6.50
N TYR A 102 -24.81 -8.16 -7.65
CA TYR A 102 -25.45 -8.07 -8.95
C TYR A 102 -26.24 -9.34 -9.28
N GLU A 103 -25.61 -10.52 -9.17
CA GLU A 103 -26.26 -11.80 -9.48
C GLU A 103 -27.44 -12.14 -8.56
N ASN A 104 -27.40 -11.70 -7.31
CA ASN A 104 -28.52 -11.89 -6.36
C ASN A 104 -29.60 -10.80 -6.50
N GLY A 105 -29.50 -9.90 -7.47
CA GLY A 105 -30.51 -8.85 -7.72
C GLY A 105 -30.53 -7.73 -6.68
N TYR A 106 -29.49 -7.58 -5.85
CA TYR A 106 -29.39 -6.49 -4.86
C TYR A 106 -28.98 -5.14 -5.47
N LEU A 107 -28.74 -5.09 -6.79
CA LEU A 107 -28.37 -3.89 -7.54
C LEU A 107 -29.23 -3.74 -8.79
N PRO A 108 -30.57 -3.61 -8.66
CA PRO A 108 -31.49 -3.64 -9.80
C PRO A 108 -31.38 -2.40 -10.71
N GLU A 109 -30.83 -1.30 -10.20
CA GLU A 109 -30.64 -0.05 -10.94
C GLU A 109 -29.36 -0.05 -11.79
N LEU A 110 -28.47 -1.03 -11.59
CA LEU A 110 -27.18 -1.07 -12.27
C LEU A 110 -27.34 -1.72 -13.65
N SER A 111 -27.07 -0.96 -14.72
CA SER A 111 -27.04 -1.53 -16.06
C SER A 111 -25.90 -2.56 -16.20
N GLU A 112 -26.00 -3.45 -17.18
CA GLU A 112 -24.94 -4.43 -17.46
C GLU A 112 -23.63 -3.73 -17.86
N GLU A 113 -23.71 -2.64 -18.65
CA GLU A 113 -22.54 -1.83 -19.02
C GLU A 113 -21.89 -1.17 -17.79
N ASP A 114 -22.69 -0.55 -16.92
CA ASP A 114 -22.18 0.10 -15.69
C ASP A 114 -21.56 -0.92 -14.72
N TYR A 115 -22.14 -2.12 -14.64
CA TYR A 115 -21.58 -3.23 -13.88
C TYR A 115 -20.18 -3.58 -14.37
N PHE A 116 -20.03 -3.80 -15.69
CA PHE A 116 -18.74 -4.14 -16.28
C PHE A 116 -17.71 -3.04 -16.09
N ASP A 117 -18.12 -1.78 -16.20
CA ASP A 117 -17.23 -0.65 -16.04
C ASP A 117 -16.77 -0.44 -14.59
N ALA A 118 -17.59 -0.85 -13.62
CA ALA A 118 -17.25 -0.79 -12.21
C ALA A 118 -16.23 -1.85 -11.77
N LEU A 119 -16.06 -2.96 -12.51
CA LEU A 119 -15.11 -4.03 -12.17
C LEU A 119 -13.65 -3.57 -12.28
N PHE A 120 -12.81 -4.05 -11.34
CA PHE A 120 -11.37 -3.84 -11.37
C PHE A 120 -10.69 -4.73 -12.42
N PHE A 121 -11.09 -6.01 -12.48
CA PHE A 121 -10.61 -7.00 -13.44
C PHE A 121 -11.63 -7.15 -14.58
N LYS A 122 -11.54 -6.28 -15.58
CA LYS A 122 -12.51 -6.21 -16.70
C LYS A 122 -12.42 -7.38 -17.68
N THR A 123 -11.21 -7.77 -18.09
CA THR A 123 -11.00 -8.83 -19.11
C THR A 123 -11.11 -10.23 -18.52
N ASP A 124 -10.56 -10.42 -17.32
CA ASP A 124 -10.46 -11.69 -16.61
C ASP A 124 -11.32 -11.62 -15.35
N ARG A 125 -12.65 -11.66 -15.52
CA ARG A 125 -13.58 -11.46 -14.40
C ARG A 125 -13.33 -12.50 -13.32
N ILE A 126 -13.15 -12.01 -12.09
CA ILE A 126 -12.85 -12.88 -10.94
C ILE A 126 -13.99 -13.88 -10.70
N ILE A 127 -15.25 -13.46 -10.86
CA ILE A 127 -16.40 -14.32 -10.62
C ILE A 127 -16.46 -15.50 -11.59
N ASP A 128 -16.07 -15.31 -12.86
CA ASP A 128 -16.03 -16.39 -13.85
C ASP A 128 -15.01 -17.44 -13.44
N LYS A 129 -13.79 -17.00 -13.10
CA LYS A 129 -12.71 -17.89 -12.63
C LYS A 129 -13.11 -18.67 -11.39
N VAL A 130 -13.86 -18.04 -10.48
CA VAL A 130 -14.40 -18.69 -9.28
C VAL A 130 -15.40 -19.78 -9.64
N LYS A 131 -16.31 -19.51 -10.58
CA LYS A 131 -17.32 -20.49 -11.03
C LYS A 131 -16.68 -21.64 -11.81
N GLU A 132 -15.82 -21.34 -12.77
CA GLU A 132 -15.12 -22.33 -13.60
C GLU A 132 -14.30 -23.32 -12.78
N ASN A 133 -13.64 -22.86 -11.72
CA ASN A 133 -12.76 -23.69 -10.88
C ASN A 133 -13.44 -24.12 -9.56
N SER A 134 -14.75 -23.90 -9.42
CA SER A 134 -15.53 -24.23 -8.21
C SER A 134 -14.86 -23.76 -6.91
N LEU A 135 -14.37 -22.51 -6.89
CA LEU A 135 -13.58 -21.99 -5.78
C LEU A 135 -14.46 -21.54 -4.61
N ASN A 136 -14.00 -21.80 -3.39
CA ASN A 136 -14.68 -21.33 -2.19
C ASN A 136 -14.47 -19.81 -2.01
N ILE A 137 -15.55 -19.04 -2.14
CA ILE A 137 -15.53 -17.58 -2.07
C ILE A 137 -15.11 -17.06 -0.70
N GLN A 138 -15.59 -17.68 0.39
CA GLN A 138 -15.25 -17.27 1.74
C GLN A 138 -13.73 -17.40 1.99
N SER A 139 -13.12 -18.45 1.46
CA SER A 139 -11.68 -18.67 1.48
C SER A 139 -10.95 -17.56 0.73
N ILE A 140 -11.43 -17.16 -0.46
CA ILE A 140 -10.81 -16.07 -1.23
C ILE A 140 -10.83 -14.76 -0.43
N PHE A 141 -11.98 -14.35 0.13
CA PHE A 141 -12.05 -13.16 0.99
C PHE A 141 -11.10 -13.27 2.19
N SER A 142 -11.04 -14.43 2.83
CA SER A 142 -10.15 -14.69 3.96
C SER A 142 -8.67 -14.56 3.57
N TYR A 143 -8.27 -15.07 2.39
CA TYR A 143 -6.91 -14.94 1.87
C TYR A 143 -6.59 -13.50 1.48
N CYS A 144 -7.51 -12.77 0.84
CA CYS A 144 -7.34 -11.34 0.54
C CYS A 144 -7.08 -10.53 1.81
N SER A 145 -7.84 -10.78 2.88
CA SER A 145 -7.65 -10.13 4.19
C SER A 145 -6.27 -10.44 4.79
N SER A 146 -5.79 -11.69 4.70
CA SER A 146 -4.42 -12.02 5.11
C SER A 146 -3.39 -11.25 4.31
N PHE A 147 -3.53 -11.20 2.98
CA PHE A 147 -2.59 -10.48 2.11
C PHE A 147 -2.51 -9.00 2.39
N ILE A 148 -3.66 -8.36 2.58
CA ILE A 148 -3.73 -6.95 2.96
C ILE A 148 -2.98 -6.72 4.28
N SER A 149 -3.09 -7.64 5.22
CA SER A 149 -2.39 -7.58 6.52
C SER A 149 -0.88 -7.82 6.35
N LEU A 150 -0.47 -8.79 5.54
CA LEU A 150 0.95 -9.06 5.24
C LEU A 150 1.64 -7.88 4.55
N LEU A 151 0.99 -7.28 3.55
CA LEU A 151 1.51 -6.10 2.86
C LEU A 151 1.64 -4.91 3.80
N HIS A 152 0.62 -4.67 4.64
CA HIS A 152 0.69 -3.58 5.62
C HIS A 152 1.82 -3.80 6.64
N ALA A 153 1.99 -5.02 7.14
CA ALA A 153 3.10 -5.37 8.02
C ALA A 153 4.47 -5.17 7.35
N LYS A 154 4.62 -5.56 6.08
CA LYS A 154 5.85 -5.31 5.31
C LYS A 154 6.15 -3.81 5.22
N ASP A 155 5.15 -2.98 4.91
CA ASP A 155 5.31 -1.53 4.86
C ASP A 155 5.76 -0.95 6.22
N LEU A 156 5.18 -1.44 7.32
CA LEU A 156 5.56 -1.03 8.67
C LEU A 156 7.01 -1.44 9.02
N LEU A 157 7.41 -2.66 8.64
CA LEU A 157 8.75 -3.19 8.90
C LEU A 157 9.84 -2.46 8.10
N GLU A 158 9.59 -2.18 6.82
CA GLU A 158 10.59 -1.63 5.90
C GLU A 158 10.65 -0.11 5.89
N SER A 159 9.56 0.57 6.23
CA SER A 159 9.47 2.03 6.09
C SER A 159 9.31 2.78 7.40
N GLN A 160 9.04 2.08 8.51
CA GLN A 160 8.68 2.71 9.77
C GLN A 160 9.47 2.15 10.95
N ASN A 161 9.16 2.67 12.14
CA ASN A 161 9.75 2.19 13.39
C ASN A 161 9.23 0.79 13.73
N ILE A 162 10.13 -0.09 14.18
CA ILE A 162 9.82 -1.46 14.61
C ILE A 162 8.69 -1.54 15.65
N THR A 163 8.55 -0.52 16.49
CA THR A 163 7.48 -0.44 17.50
C THR A 163 6.09 -0.42 16.85
N LEU A 164 5.93 0.24 15.71
CA LEU A 164 4.66 0.26 14.98
C LEU A 164 4.36 -1.11 14.35
N PHE A 165 5.39 -1.79 13.87
CA PHE A 165 5.28 -3.18 13.40
C PHE A 165 4.86 -4.11 14.54
N LEU A 166 5.49 -4.03 15.72
CA LEU A 166 5.14 -4.83 16.91
C LEU A 166 3.69 -4.63 17.35
N LYS A 167 3.24 -3.37 17.48
CA LYS A 167 1.82 -3.05 17.78
C LYS A 167 0.87 -3.64 16.76
N PHE A 168 1.28 -3.70 15.50
CA PHE A 168 0.46 -4.33 14.46
C PHE A 168 0.44 -5.86 14.57
N LEU A 169 1.55 -6.51 14.93
CA LEU A 169 1.58 -7.95 15.20
C LEU A 169 0.65 -8.32 16.36
N GLU A 170 0.69 -7.58 17.46
CA GLU A 170 -0.21 -7.75 18.61
C GLU A 170 -1.69 -7.63 18.20
N LYS A 171 -1.99 -6.67 17.32
CA LYS A 171 -3.34 -6.52 16.76
C LYS A 171 -3.76 -7.72 15.90
N ILE A 172 -2.84 -8.33 15.15
CA ILE A 172 -3.12 -9.55 14.39
C ILE A 172 -3.38 -10.71 15.35
N GLU A 173 -2.62 -10.83 16.44
CA GLU A 173 -2.85 -11.87 17.45
C GLU A 173 -4.19 -11.73 18.13
N TRP A 174 -4.55 -10.53 18.57
CA TRP A 174 -5.87 -10.26 19.12
C TRP A 174 -6.98 -10.68 18.15
N LYS A 175 -6.84 -10.37 16.86
CA LYS A 175 -7.81 -10.84 15.83
C LYS A 175 -7.84 -12.35 15.69
N SER A 176 -6.69 -13.01 15.81
CA SER A 176 -6.59 -14.46 15.78
C SER A 176 -7.35 -15.10 16.95
N ASP A 177 -7.26 -14.49 18.13
CA ASP A 177 -7.98 -14.92 19.34
C ASP A 177 -9.50 -14.73 19.19
N GLN A 178 -9.94 -13.74 18.41
CA GLN A 178 -11.34 -13.56 18.02
C GLN A 178 -11.80 -14.49 16.88
N ASP A 179 -11.13 -15.63 16.69
CA ASP A 179 -11.43 -16.64 15.66
C ASP A 179 -11.39 -16.15 14.20
N ILE A 180 -10.75 -15.00 13.93
CA ILE A 180 -10.66 -14.47 12.56
C ILE A 180 -9.67 -15.31 11.74
N LEU A 181 -10.20 -16.12 10.80
CA LEU A 181 -9.43 -17.04 9.96
C LEU A 181 -8.22 -16.40 9.26
N SER A 182 -8.37 -15.16 8.77
CA SER A 182 -7.28 -14.45 8.08
C SER A 182 -6.13 -14.09 9.02
N ALA A 183 -6.41 -13.81 10.28
CA ALA A 183 -5.40 -13.54 11.29
C ALA A 183 -4.78 -14.84 11.79
N LYS A 184 -5.61 -15.85 12.12
CA LYS A 184 -5.15 -17.20 12.52
C LYS A 184 -4.15 -17.80 11.54
N ARG A 185 -4.42 -17.67 10.24
CA ARG A 185 -3.51 -18.17 9.19
C ARG A 185 -2.11 -17.57 9.29
N ILE A 186 -2.01 -16.27 9.60
CA ILE A 186 -0.74 -15.56 9.75
C ILE A 186 -0.08 -15.98 11.07
N VAL A 187 -0.79 -15.90 12.19
CA VAL A 187 -0.25 -16.16 13.54
C VAL A 187 0.25 -17.59 13.68
N ASN A 188 -0.47 -18.55 13.10
CA ASN A 188 -0.08 -19.96 13.17
C ASN A 188 1.10 -20.33 12.27
N SER A 189 1.55 -19.42 11.40
CA SER A 189 2.72 -19.67 10.56
C SER A 189 4.02 -19.69 11.36
N GLU A 190 4.93 -20.59 10.99
CA GLU A 190 6.26 -20.65 11.60
C GLU A 190 7.05 -19.34 11.42
N HIS A 191 6.83 -18.62 10.32
CA HIS A 191 7.42 -17.30 10.06
C HIS A 191 7.01 -16.25 11.08
N PHE A 192 5.70 -16.16 11.37
CA PHE A 192 5.19 -15.20 12.34
C PHE A 192 5.77 -15.49 13.74
N LYS A 193 5.74 -16.77 14.15
CA LYS A 193 6.30 -17.20 15.44
C LYS A 193 7.79 -16.91 15.52
N PHE A 194 8.54 -17.20 14.46
CA PHE A 194 9.98 -16.91 14.37
C PHE A 194 10.25 -15.42 14.55
N ILE A 195 9.58 -14.56 13.77
CA ILE A 195 9.77 -13.10 13.83
C ILE A 195 9.42 -12.58 15.23
N LYS A 196 8.30 -13.03 15.80
CA LYS A 196 7.90 -12.60 17.14
C LYS A 196 8.90 -13.03 18.21
N ASN A 197 9.35 -14.29 18.20
CA ASN A 197 10.36 -14.76 19.14
C ASN A 197 11.68 -14.02 18.98
N ASN A 198 12.11 -13.77 17.73
CA ASN A 198 13.33 -13.03 17.44
C ASN A 198 13.26 -11.59 17.97
N LEU A 199 12.12 -10.91 17.81
CA LEU A 199 11.91 -9.56 18.34
C LEU A 199 11.83 -9.52 19.87
N LEU A 200 11.30 -10.56 20.53
CA LEU A 200 11.24 -10.64 22.00
C LEU A 200 12.62 -10.92 22.62
N GLN A 201 13.49 -11.64 21.93
CA GLN A 201 14.82 -12.02 22.44
C GLN A 201 15.91 -10.97 22.20
N ASN A 202 15.68 -10.02 21.27
CA ASN A 202 16.65 -9.00 20.91
C ASN A 202 16.27 -7.64 21.49
N ASN A 203 17.24 -6.74 21.58
CA ASN A 203 16.98 -5.37 21.98
C ASN A 203 16.25 -4.62 20.84
N ILE A 204 15.15 -3.94 21.14
CA ILE A 204 14.33 -3.20 20.16
C ILE A 204 15.19 -2.15 19.42
N ASN A 205 16.19 -1.58 20.11
CA ASN A 205 17.11 -0.61 19.53
C ASN A 205 17.92 -1.17 18.35
N ASP A 206 18.11 -2.49 18.27
CA ASP A 206 18.82 -3.12 17.16
C ASP A 206 18.02 -3.08 15.85
N TYR A 207 16.74 -2.75 15.92
CA TYR A 207 15.83 -2.57 14.80
C TYR A 207 15.46 -1.11 14.57
N SER A 208 16.17 -0.17 15.22
CA SER A 208 15.92 1.26 15.05
C SER A 208 16.08 1.65 13.58
N HIS A 209 15.05 2.29 13.03
CA HIS A 209 15.04 2.66 11.63
C HIS A 209 16.05 3.80 11.38
N PRO A 210 16.98 3.66 10.44
CA PRO A 210 18.14 4.56 10.31
C PRO A 210 17.76 5.95 9.82
N LYS A 211 16.62 6.09 9.12
CA LYS A 211 15.99 7.39 8.82
C LYS A 211 15.77 8.27 10.06
N ILE A 212 15.54 7.68 11.24
CA ILE A 212 15.35 8.47 12.46
C ILE A 212 16.66 9.14 12.85
N LYS A 213 17.73 8.36 12.96
CA LYS A 213 19.06 8.87 13.26
C LYS A 213 19.51 9.92 12.23
N LYS A 214 19.27 9.67 10.95
CA LYS A 214 19.62 10.59 9.86
C LYS A 214 18.74 11.85 9.85
N LEU A 215 17.46 11.74 10.17
CA LEU A 215 16.58 12.90 10.33
C LEU A 215 17.09 13.83 11.43
N PHE A 216 17.45 13.26 12.59
CA PHE A 216 18.02 14.05 13.68
C PHE A 216 19.33 14.71 13.28
N SER A 217 20.24 14.00 12.61
CA SER A 217 21.49 14.62 12.16
C SER A 217 21.25 15.80 11.21
N ILE A 218 20.30 15.69 10.28
CA ILE A 218 19.96 16.79 9.35
C ILE A 218 19.34 17.96 10.11
N ILE A 219 18.42 17.70 11.04
CA ILE A 219 17.79 18.75 11.85
C ILE A 219 18.84 19.48 12.70
N THR A 220 19.76 18.75 13.32
CA THR A 220 20.84 19.34 14.12
C THR A 220 21.76 20.19 13.25
N GLU A 221 22.17 19.71 12.07
CA GLU A 221 22.99 20.46 11.12
C GLU A 221 22.29 21.77 10.68
N GLU A 222 21.01 21.71 10.33
CA GLU A 222 20.21 22.90 9.96
C GLU A 222 20.13 23.94 11.09
N ILE A 223 19.96 23.50 12.34
CA ILE A 223 19.84 24.39 13.49
C ILE A 223 21.19 24.98 13.90
N GLU A 224 22.23 24.14 13.99
CA GLU A 224 23.53 24.54 14.55
C GLU A 224 24.42 25.24 13.51
N ASP A 225 24.55 24.65 12.32
CA ASP A 225 25.48 25.13 11.29
C ASP A 225 24.83 26.22 10.42
N TYR A 226 23.57 26.02 10.03
CA TYR A 226 22.85 26.95 9.14
C TYR A 226 21.97 27.96 9.91
N ARG A 227 21.84 27.83 11.24
CA ARG A 227 21.01 28.70 12.10
C ARG A 227 19.55 28.77 11.65
N ASN A 228 19.05 27.69 11.05
CA ASN A 228 17.70 27.57 10.55
C ASN A 228 16.77 26.98 11.61
N ASN A 229 15.97 27.84 12.23
CA ASN A 229 15.08 27.45 13.33
C ASN A 229 13.67 27.05 12.87
N LYS A 230 13.40 27.00 11.55
CA LYS A 230 12.06 26.71 11.01
C LYS A 230 12.12 25.55 10.03
N ILE A 231 11.88 24.36 10.56
CA ILE A 231 11.93 23.10 9.82
C ILE A 231 10.53 22.45 9.84
N ILE A 232 10.10 21.91 8.71
CA ILE A 232 8.86 21.14 8.60
C ILE A 232 9.22 19.71 8.19
N VAL A 233 8.82 18.73 9.01
CA VAL A 233 9.02 17.31 8.73
C VAL A 233 7.69 16.71 8.27
N PHE A 234 7.67 16.18 7.05
CA PHE A 234 6.51 15.49 6.50
C PHE A 234 6.61 13.97 6.68
N THR A 235 5.49 13.35 7.04
CA THR A 235 5.34 11.88 7.06
C THR A 235 3.93 11.50 6.64
N GLN A 236 3.78 10.37 5.96
CA GLN A 236 2.50 9.89 5.45
C GLN A 236 1.57 9.38 6.58
N TYR A 237 2.14 8.93 7.69
CA TYR A 237 1.40 8.23 8.74
C TYR A 237 1.29 9.07 10.01
N ARG A 238 0.05 9.27 10.49
CA ARG A 238 -0.20 10.00 11.74
C ARG A 238 0.53 9.40 12.94
N ALA A 239 0.54 8.08 13.08
CA ALA A 239 1.24 7.39 14.16
C ALA A 239 2.76 7.67 14.13
N MET A 240 3.33 7.87 12.94
CA MET A 240 4.73 8.25 12.78
C MET A 240 4.96 9.72 13.15
N ALA A 241 4.03 10.61 12.82
CA ALA A 241 4.10 12.02 13.23
C ALA A 241 4.05 12.14 14.76
N GLU A 242 3.15 11.41 15.42
CA GLU A 242 3.05 11.36 16.89
C GLU A 242 4.33 10.78 17.51
N TYR A 243 4.90 9.72 16.92
CA TYR A 243 6.17 9.15 17.38
C TYR A 243 7.35 10.11 17.25
N LEU A 244 7.50 10.77 16.09
CA LEU A 244 8.55 11.77 15.87
C LEU A 244 8.40 12.97 16.79
N LYS A 245 7.17 13.42 17.04
CA LYS A 245 6.90 14.51 17.98
C LYS A 245 7.44 14.17 19.37
N ASN A 246 7.10 12.99 19.91
CA ASN A 246 7.53 12.59 21.23
C ASN A 246 9.07 12.48 21.33
N LEU A 247 9.73 12.01 20.27
CA LEU A 247 11.19 11.92 20.23
C LEU A 247 11.91 13.27 20.16
N ILE A 248 11.24 14.33 19.69
CA ILE A 248 11.82 15.68 19.59
C ILE A 248 11.56 16.50 20.87
N GLU A 249 10.47 16.19 21.59
CA GLU A 249 10.12 16.83 22.86
C GLU A 249 10.91 16.26 24.06
N GLU A 250 11.46 15.04 23.94
CA GLU A 250 12.38 14.41 24.90
C GLU A 250 13.84 14.89 24.73
#